data_AF-A0A950RS95-F1
#
_entry.id   AF-A0A950RS95-F1
#
_cell.length_a   1.000
_cell.length_b   1.000
_cell.length_c   1.000
_cell.angle_alpha   90.00
_cell.angle_beta   90.00
_cell.angle_gamma   90.00
#
_symmetry.space_group_name_H-M   'P 1'
#
loop_
_entity.id
_entity.type
_entity.pdbx_description
1 polymer ?
#
loop_
_entity_poly.entity_id
_entity_poly.type
_entity_poly.pdbx_seq_one_letter_code
_entity_poly.pdbx_strand_id
1 'polypeptide(L)'
;AQVSATGQSSYTWAASSSDPRALQVPGSSGIAACWYSFYSFTVDVNLTDGQSHQVALYLLDWDGAGVRNERVDVLDASSGNVLASQTLSGFNGGEYLVFNLSGHVQLRFTNVQTAITTNAVLSGLFFDPTA
;
A
#
# COMPACT_ATOMS: atom_id res chain seq x y z
N ALA A 1 -1.09 -14.89 7.18
CA ALA A 1 -0.26 -14.25 6.15
C ALA A 1 1.14 -14.00 6.70
N GLN A 2 2.17 -14.15 5.86
CA GLN A 2 3.51 -13.60 6.11
C GLN A 2 3.70 -12.38 5.22
N VAL A 3 4.29 -11.31 5.77
CA VAL A 3 4.49 -10.04 5.06
C VAL A 3 5.91 -9.55 5.28
N SER A 4 6.58 -9.13 4.21
CA SER A 4 7.85 -8.39 4.30
C SER A 4 7.89 -7.27 3.27
N ALA A 5 8.56 -6.17 3.61
CA ALA A 5 8.73 -5.04 2.71
C ALA A 5 10.20 -4.84 2.38
N THR A 6 10.50 -4.55 1.11
CA THR A 6 11.86 -4.31 0.60
C THR A 6 11.90 -3.07 -0.28
N GLY A 7 12.98 -2.30 -0.21
CA GLY A 7 13.16 -1.07 -1.00
C GLY A 7 12.35 0.15 -0.50
N GLN A 8 11.65 0.03 0.62
CA GLN A 8 10.96 1.16 1.27
C GLN A 8 11.85 1.87 2.29
N SER A 9 11.52 3.13 2.56
CA SER A 9 11.77 3.85 3.81
C SER A 9 10.46 4.10 4.54
N SER A 10 10.52 4.35 5.86
CA SER A 10 9.34 4.66 6.68
C SER A 10 9.26 6.14 7.02
N TYR A 11 8.06 6.70 7.03
CA TYR A 11 7.80 8.08 7.44
C TYR A 11 6.52 8.19 8.27
N THR A 12 6.49 9.14 9.20
CA THR A 12 5.29 9.48 9.98
C THR A 12 5.05 10.97 9.84
N TRP A 13 3.95 11.32 9.18
CA TRP A 13 3.52 12.71 9.04
C TRP A 13 2.87 13.22 10.32
N ALA A 14 2.02 12.39 10.95
CA ALA A 14 1.36 12.73 12.19
C ALA A 14 1.22 11.49 13.08
N ALA A 15 1.88 11.50 14.25
CA ALA A 15 1.85 10.39 15.21
C ALA A 15 0.53 10.27 16.00
N SER A 16 -0.28 11.33 16.01
CA SER A 16 -1.61 11.37 16.63
C SER A 16 -2.46 12.41 15.91
N SER A 17 -3.60 11.99 15.36
CA SER A 17 -4.52 12.85 14.62
C SER A 17 -5.97 12.40 14.80
N SER A 18 -6.89 13.37 14.80
CA SER A 18 -8.34 13.14 14.71
C SER A 18 -8.86 13.28 13.28
N ASP A 19 -7.99 13.58 12.31
CA ASP A 19 -8.36 13.62 10.89
C ASP A 19 -8.82 12.20 10.47
N PRO A 20 -10.00 12.05 9.84
CA PRO A 20 -10.55 10.74 9.49
C PRO A 20 -9.67 9.97 8.48
N ARG A 21 -8.76 10.65 7.77
CA ARG A 21 -7.79 10.01 6.86
C ARG A 21 -6.67 9.29 7.60
N ALA A 22 -6.42 9.63 8.86
CA ALA A 22 -5.43 8.94 9.69
C ALA A 22 -6.01 7.60 10.17
N LEU A 23 -5.32 6.51 9.85
CA LEU A 23 -5.76 5.16 10.22
C LEU A 23 -5.87 5.04 11.74
N GLN A 24 -6.98 4.50 12.21
CA GLN A 24 -7.25 4.37 13.63
C GLN A 24 -6.32 3.34 14.27
N VAL A 25 -5.79 3.68 15.44
CA VAL A 25 -5.01 2.78 16.29
C VAL A 25 -5.91 2.35 17.45
N PRO A 26 -6.12 1.04 17.69
CA PRO A 26 -6.96 0.58 18.79
C PRO A 26 -6.56 1.20 20.14
N GLY A 27 -7.49 1.90 20.78
CA GLY A 27 -7.26 2.56 22.07
C GLY A 27 -6.45 3.86 22.02
N SER A 28 -6.20 4.42 20.84
CA SER A 28 -5.43 5.66 20.64
C SER A 28 -6.03 6.53 19.53
N SER A 29 -5.49 7.73 19.35
CA SER A 29 -5.76 8.57 18.17
C SER A 29 -5.23 7.92 16.90
N GLY A 30 -5.77 8.32 15.75
CA GLY A 30 -5.29 7.84 14.45
C GLY A 30 -3.86 8.29 14.13
N ILE A 31 -3.21 7.57 13.23
CA ILE A 31 -1.85 7.84 12.76
C ILE A 31 -1.83 8.05 11.24
N ALA A 32 -1.07 9.03 10.78
CA ALA A 32 -0.73 9.21 9.37
C ALA A 32 0.75 8.87 9.18
N ALA A 33 1.02 7.68 8.66
CA ALA A 33 2.35 7.15 8.41
C ALA A 33 2.35 6.29 7.14
N CYS A 34 3.52 6.09 6.55
CA CYS A 34 3.66 5.30 5.34
C CYS A 34 5.01 4.57 5.26
N TRP A 35 5.01 3.50 4.47
CA TRP A 35 6.17 3.08 3.71
C TRP A 35 6.22 3.85 2.39
N TYR A 36 7.41 4.24 1.96
CA TYR A 36 7.56 5.01 0.74
C TYR A 36 8.85 4.68 -0.02
N SER A 37 8.87 5.00 -1.31
CA SER A 37 10.09 5.06 -2.13
C SER A 37 9.95 6.12 -3.22
N PHE A 38 11.02 6.85 -3.51
CA PHE A 38 11.04 7.79 -4.64
C PHE A 38 10.89 7.09 -5.99
N TYR A 39 11.21 5.80 -6.06
CA TYR A 39 11.19 5.02 -7.30
C TYR A 39 10.20 3.86 -7.20
N SER A 40 10.57 2.82 -6.47
CA SER A 40 9.70 1.66 -6.24
C SER A 40 10.07 0.93 -4.97
N PHE A 41 9.10 0.21 -4.42
CA PHE A 41 9.30 -0.75 -3.34
C PHE A 41 8.34 -1.92 -3.51
N THR A 42 8.64 -3.03 -2.84
CA THR A 42 7.85 -4.25 -2.94
C THR A 42 7.42 -4.71 -1.54
N VAL A 43 6.15 -5.07 -1.43
CA VAL A 43 5.62 -5.81 -0.28
C VAL A 43 5.34 -7.24 -0.73
N ASP A 44 6.12 -8.18 -0.18
CA ASP A 44 5.96 -9.61 -0.39
C ASP A 44 4.89 -10.14 0.57
N VAL A 45 3.90 -10.85 0.03
CA VAL A 45 2.75 -11.37 0.77
C VAL A 45 2.58 -12.86 0.47
N ASN A 46 2.71 -13.69 1.49
CA ASN A 46 2.50 -15.12 1.40
C ASN A 46 1.28 -15.56 2.25
N LEU A 47 0.22 -15.97 1.57
CA LEU A 47 -1.01 -16.52 2.14
C LEU A 47 -0.90 -18.05 2.13
N THR A 48 -0.72 -18.63 3.32
CA THR A 48 -0.26 -20.02 3.49
C THR A 48 -1.37 -21.03 3.77
N ASP A 49 -2.62 -20.59 3.91
CA ASP A 49 -3.76 -21.47 4.21
C ASP A 49 -4.43 -22.05 2.95
N GLY A 50 -3.92 -21.70 1.77
CA GLY A 50 -4.43 -22.18 0.49
C GLY A 50 -5.75 -21.55 0.07
N GLN A 51 -6.25 -20.55 0.79
CA GLN A 51 -7.50 -19.87 0.49
C GLN A 51 -7.28 -18.51 -0.18
N SER A 52 -8.34 -18.00 -0.81
CA SER A 52 -8.36 -16.62 -1.28
C SER A 52 -8.79 -15.70 -0.14
N HIS A 53 -8.03 -14.63 0.07
CA HIS A 53 -8.34 -13.55 1.00
C HIS A 53 -8.56 -12.25 0.24
N GLN A 54 -9.50 -11.45 0.73
CA GLN A 54 -9.55 -10.05 0.36
C GLN A 54 -8.41 -9.32 1.09
N VAL A 55 -7.58 -8.63 0.32
CA VAL A 55 -6.45 -7.84 0.79
C VAL A 55 -6.66 -6.40 0.37
N ALA A 56 -6.73 -5.50 1.36
CA ALA A 56 -6.95 -4.09 1.15
C ALA A 56 -5.67 -3.28 1.43
N LEU A 57 -5.33 -2.39 0.51
CA LEU A 57 -4.22 -1.45 0.59
C LEU A 57 -4.79 -0.06 0.80
N TYR A 58 -4.36 0.63 1.85
CA TYR A 58 -4.72 2.02 2.07
C TYR A 58 -3.58 2.93 1.63
N LEU A 59 -3.86 3.79 0.64
CA LEU A 59 -2.92 4.75 0.09
C LEU A 59 -3.37 6.16 0.47
N LEU A 60 -2.43 6.97 0.96
CA LEU A 60 -2.74 8.30 1.47
C LEU A 60 -1.66 9.30 1.07
N ASP A 61 -2.06 10.27 0.26
CA ASP A 61 -1.24 11.43 -0.04
C ASP A 61 -1.47 12.53 1.01
N TRP A 62 -0.90 12.33 2.20
CA TRP A 62 -1.17 13.19 3.36
C TRP A 62 -0.69 14.64 3.16
N ASP A 63 0.56 14.80 2.74
CA ASP A 63 1.28 16.08 2.61
C ASP A 63 1.45 16.58 1.17
N GLY A 64 1.17 15.74 0.16
CA GLY A 64 1.45 16.07 -1.24
C GLY A 64 0.33 16.81 -1.96
N ALA A 65 -0.74 17.23 -1.28
CA ALA A 65 -1.85 17.96 -1.88
C ALA A 65 -2.48 17.27 -3.13
N GLY A 66 -2.37 15.93 -3.22
CA GLY A 66 -2.90 15.12 -4.32
C GLY A 66 -1.96 14.93 -5.51
N VAL A 67 -0.69 15.33 -5.41
CA VAL A 67 0.27 15.26 -6.52
C VAL A 67 0.99 13.92 -6.65
N ARG A 68 0.91 13.03 -5.64
CA ARG A 68 1.46 11.68 -5.76
C ARG A 68 0.71 10.91 -6.84
N ASN A 69 1.48 10.20 -7.66
CA ASN A 69 0.95 9.33 -8.71
C ASN A 69 1.77 8.05 -8.75
N GLU A 70 1.11 6.92 -8.48
CA GLU A 70 1.78 5.63 -8.35
C GLU A 70 0.98 4.51 -8.99
N ARG A 71 1.70 3.46 -9.39
CA ARG A 71 1.12 2.22 -9.89
C ARG A 71 1.44 1.08 -8.93
N VAL A 72 0.40 0.32 -8.58
CA VAL A 72 0.48 -0.91 -7.80
C VAL A 72 0.30 -2.09 -8.75
N ASP A 73 1.36 -2.88 -8.91
CA ASP A 73 1.31 -4.15 -9.63
C ASP A 73 1.19 -5.30 -8.62
N VAL A 74 0.28 -6.25 -8.86
CA VAL A 74 0.24 -7.55 -8.19
C VAL A 74 0.96 -8.54 -9.07
N LEU A 75 2.03 -9.17 -8.58
CA LEU A 75 2.82 -10.14 -9.30
C LEU A 75 2.71 -11.51 -8.65
N ASP A 76 2.68 -12.56 -9.46
CA ASP A 76 2.96 -13.92 -9.00
C ASP A 76 4.44 -14.00 -8.58
N ALA A 77 4.71 -14.38 -7.33
CA ALA A 77 6.06 -14.33 -6.77
C ALA A 77 7.02 -15.34 -7.43
N SER A 78 6.51 -16.41 -8.05
CA SER A 78 7.33 -17.45 -8.65
C SER A 78 7.78 -17.12 -10.07
N SER A 79 6.86 -16.56 -10.86
CA SER A 79 7.04 -16.32 -12.29
C SER A 79 7.33 -14.86 -12.63
N GLY A 80 7.01 -13.92 -11.72
CA GLY A 80 7.08 -12.48 -11.98
C GLY A 80 6.00 -11.98 -12.94
N ASN A 81 5.00 -12.81 -13.27
CA ASN A 81 3.88 -12.39 -14.11
C ASN A 81 3.00 -11.39 -13.37
N VAL A 82 2.59 -10.33 -14.06
CA VAL A 82 1.64 -9.35 -13.52
C VAL A 82 0.23 -9.94 -13.58
N LEU A 83 -0.38 -10.13 -12.41
CA LEU A 83 -1.74 -10.63 -12.23
C LEU A 83 -2.77 -9.50 -12.27
N ALA A 84 -2.41 -8.33 -11.73
CA ALA A 84 -3.22 -7.12 -11.75
C ALA A 84 -2.33 -5.87 -11.72
N SER A 85 -2.83 -4.75 -12.23
CA SER A 85 -2.13 -3.47 -12.19
C SER A 85 -3.14 -2.34 -12.06
N GLN A 86 -2.92 -1.41 -11.13
CA GLN A 86 -3.77 -0.24 -10.90
C GLN A 86 -2.91 1.00 -10.70
N THR A 87 -3.26 2.09 -11.39
CA THR A 87 -2.60 3.39 -11.26
C THR A 87 -3.52 4.36 -10.54
N LEU A 88 -2.96 5.13 -9.61
CA LEU A 88 -3.68 5.99 -8.68
C LEU A 88 -3.05 7.37 -8.65
N SER A 89 -3.89 8.40 -8.63
CA SER A 89 -3.51 9.78 -8.35
C SER A 89 -4.64 10.48 -7.60
N GLY A 90 -4.37 11.63 -6.99
CA GLY A 90 -5.40 12.39 -6.27
C GLY A 90 -5.95 11.72 -5.00
N PHE A 91 -5.22 10.76 -4.43
CA PHE A 91 -5.61 10.02 -3.22
C PHE A 91 -5.26 10.77 -1.91
N ASN A 92 -5.36 12.10 -1.90
CA ASN A 92 -5.16 12.91 -0.70
C ASN A 92 -6.32 12.78 0.31
N GLY A 93 -7.46 12.26 -0.14
CA GLY A 93 -8.58 11.84 0.70
C GLY A 93 -8.39 10.48 1.36
N GLY A 94 -7.34 9.74 1.01
CA GLY A 94 -7.20 8.33 1.33
C GLY A 94 -8.01 7.45 0.39
N GLU A 95 -7.39 6.42 -0.18
CA GLU A 95 -8.04 5.50 -1.12
C GLU A 95 -7.71 4.04 -0.75
N TYR A 96 -8.69 3.15 -0.94
CA TYR A 96 -8.48 1.72 -0.77
C TYR A 96 -8.38 1.02 -2.12
N LEU A 97 -7.29 0.27 -2.33
CA LEU A 97 -7.24 -0.76 -3.35
C LEU A 97 -7.50 -2.13 -2.75
N VAL A 98 -8.39 -2.89 -3.37
CA VAL A 98 -8.85 -4.17 -2.84
C VAL A 98 -8.63 -5.26 -3.88
N PHE A 99 -7.95 -6.33 -3.48
CA PHE A 99 -7.64 -7.48 -4.33
C PHE A 99 -8.05 -8.77 -3.64
N ASN A 100 -8.55 -9.74 -4.41
CA ASN A 100 -8.66 -11.12 -3.94
C ASN A 100 -7.37 -11.85 -4.29
N LEU A 101 -6.57 -12.18 -3.27
CA LEU A 101 -5.24 -12.77 -3.41
C LEU A 101 -5.21 -14.16 -2.79
N SER A 102 -4.37 -15.05 -3.31
CA SER A 102 -4.13 -16.39 -2.77
C SER A 102 -2.69 -16.79 -3.03
N GLY A 103 -2.11 -17.62 -2.16
CA GLY A 103 -0.73 -18.09 -2.32
C GLY A 103 0.30 -16.97 -2.13
N HIS A 104 1.39 -17.03 -2.90
CA HIS A 104 2.53 -16.12 -2.75
C HIS A 104 2.57 -15.09 -3.87
N VAL A 105 2.37 -13.82 -3.52
CA VAL A 105 2.33 -12.68 -4.43
C VAL A 105 3.24 -11.55 -3.96
N GLN A 106 3.60 -10.68 -4.89
CA GLN A 106 4.33 -9.45 -4.62
C GLN A 106 3.50 -8.25 -5.04
N LEU A 107 3.38 -7.28 -4.13
CA LEU A 107 2.75 -5.98 -4.39
C LEU A 107 3.86 -4.98 -4.66
N ARG A 108 4.04 -4.58 -5.91
CA ARG A 108 5.07 -3.61 -6.32
C ARG A 108 4.45 -2.23 -6.50
N PHE A 109 4.91 -1.28 -5.70
CA PHE A 109 4.52 0.12 -5.76
C PHE A 109 5.57 0.88 -6.55
N THR A 110 5.15 1.59 -7.60
CA THR A 110 6.05 2.32 -8.51
C THR A 110 5.58 3.76 -8.62
N ASN A 111 6.46 4.70 -8.36
CA ASN A 111 6.23 6.11 -8.66
C ASN A 111 6.22 6.29 -10.19
N VAL A 112 5.13 6.79 -10.75
CA VAL A 112 4.95 6.97 -12.20
C VAL A 112 4.93 8.44 -12.61
N GLN A 113 5.35 9.34 -11.71
CA GLN A 113 5.52 10.76 -12.06
C GLN A 113 6.61 10.97 -13.12
N THR A 114 6.36 11.90 -14.05
CA THR A 114 7.32 12.26 -15.11
C THR A 114 8.59 12.91 -14.55
N ALA A 115 8.45 13.71 -13.48
CA ALA A 115 9.57 14.25 -12.72
C ALA A 115 9.49 13.70 -11.29
N ILE A 116 10.61 13.17 -10.78
CA ILE A 116 10.67 12.60 -9.42
C ILE A 116 10.73 13.74 -8.41
N THR A 117 9.57 14.30 -8.08
CA THR A 117 9.39 15.34 -7.05
C THR A 117 8.68 14.79 -5.81
N THR A 118 7.98 13.66 -5.94
CA THR A 118 7.40 12.93 -4.81
C THR A 118 7.76 11.43 -4.87
N ASN A 119 7.00 10.60 -4.16
CA ASN A 119 7.28 9.20 -3.91
C ASN A 119 5.99 8.35 -3.99
N ALA A 120 6.16 7.06 -4.23
CA ALA A 120 5.13 6.05 -4.04
C ALA A 120 4.98 5.78 -2.52
N VAL A 121 3.76 5.50 -2.05
CA VAL A 121 3.42 5.33 -0.64
C VAL A 121 2.43 4.18 -0.40
N LEU A 122 2.56 3.52 0.75
CA LEU A 122 1.57 2.61 1.31
C LEU A 122 1.38 2.95 2.78
N SER A 123 0.14 3.25 3.19
CA SER A 123 -0.18 3.66 4.58
C SER A 123 -0.81 2.55 5.42
N GLY A 124 -1.43 1.55 4.78
CA GLY A 124 -1.97 0.38 5.48
C GLY A 124 -2.14 -0.84 4.58
N LEU A 125 -2.05 -2.02 5.17
CA LEU A 125 -2.27 -3.32 4.53
C LEU A 125 -3.15 -4.16 5.46
N PHE A 126 -4.29 -4.61 4.96
CA PHE A 126 -5.31 -5.32 5.72
C PHE A 126 -5.66 -6.64 5.04
N PHE A 127 -5.97 -7.65 5.85
CA PHE A 127 -6.37 -8.98 5.40
C PHE A 127 -7.71 -9.31 6.03
N ASP A 128 -8.72 -9.57 5.20
CA ASP A 128 -9.98 -10.08 5.72
C ASP A 128 -9.86 -11.59 6.03
N PRO A 129 -10.63 -12.07 7.02
CA PRO A 129 -10.85 -13.50 7.20
C PRO A 129 -11.37 -14.13 5.90
N THR A 130 -11.08 -15.42 5.73
CA THR A 130 -11.78 -16.21 4.72
C THR A 130 -13.27 -16.26 5.04
N ALA A 131 -14.10 -16.19 3.99
CA ALA A 131 -15.53 -16.39 4.10
C ALA A 131 -15.88 -17.83 4.53
#